data_AF-E2BIN8-F1
#
_entry.id   AF-E2BIN8-F1
#
_cell.length_a   1.000
_cell.length_b   1.000
_cell.length_c   1.000
_cell.angle_alpha   90.00
_cell.angle_beta   90.00
_cell.angle_gamma   90.00
#
_symmetry.space_group_name_H-M   'P 1'
#
loop_
_entity.id
_entity.type
_entity.pdbx_description
1 polymer ?
#
loop_
_entity_poly.entity_id
_entity_poly.type
_entity_poly.pdbx_seq_one_letter_code
_entity_poly.pdbx_strand_id
1 'polypeptide(L)'
;MASFAANGTKRPVGDNYALNVFNYNELNESLSAELHCLVHEHQDQISSKQEQQGCEVSWDTVLCWPRTPPGTLATIPCFEEFNGILYDNSGVAQTYDVSQTPRRMRITPRGEIEYSM
;
A
#
# COMPACT_ATOMS: atom_id res chain seq x y z
N MET A 1 -7.25 -21.09 56.42
CA MET A 1 -8.31 -21.26 55.40
C MET A 1 -8.82 -19.85 55.11
N ALA A 2 -8.64 -19.22 53.96
CA ALA A 2 -8.56 -19.73 52.60
C ALA A 2 -7.39 -19.12 51.81
N SER A 3 -6.86 -19.92 50.90
CA SER A 3 -6.00 -19.56 49.79
C SER A 3 -6.83 -18.92 48.66
N PHE A 4 -6.28 -17.89 48.01
CA PHE A 4 -6.61 -17.57 46.61
C PHE A 4 -5.32 -17.46 45.80
N ALA A 5 -5.33 -18.14 44.66
CA ALA A 5 -4.19 -18.45 43.82
C ALA A 5 -3.61 -17.23 43.11
N ALA A 6 -2.28 -17.25 42.94
CA ALA A 6 -1.60 -16.44 41.95
C ALA A 6 -2.17 -16.74 40.55
N ASN A 7 -2.51 -15.71 39.77
CA ASN A 7 -2.69 -15.89 38.34
C ASN A 7 -2.29 -14.65 37.55
N GLY A 8 -1.34 -14.84 36.64
CA GLY A 8 -1.06 -13.94 35.52
C GLY A 8 -0.08 -12.80 35.80
N THR A 9 1.22 -13.11 35.76
CA THR A 9 2.29 -12.15 35.53
C THR A 9 2.02 -11.33 34.26
N LYS A 10 1.58 -10.07 34.41
CA LYS A 10 1.72 -9.09 33.33
C LYS A 10 3.23 -8.83 33.21
N ARG A 11 3.89 -9.50 32.26
CA ARG A 11 5.29 -9.21 31.94
C ARG A 11 5.40 -7.72 31.68
N PRO A 12 6.47 -7.04 32.14
CA PRO A 12 6.74 -5.69 31.68
C PRO A 12 6.89 -5.79 30.15
N VAL A 13 5.89 -5.28 29.44
CA VAL A 13 5.91 -5.18 27.99
C VAL A 13 7.05 -4.23 27.68
N GLY A 14 8.14 -4.78 27.14
CA GLY A 14 9.31 -4.02 26.76
C GLY A 14 8.97 -2.96 25.71
N ASP A 15 9.86 -2.00 25.56
CA ASP A 15 9.71 -0.75 24.83
C ASP A 15 9.64 -0.92 23.29
N ASN A 16 8.85 -1.86 22.77
CA ASN A 16 8.60 -1.96 21.34
C ASN A 16 7.24 -1.36 20.99
N TYR A 17 7.29 -0.05 20.75
CA TYR A 17 6.18 0.76 20.25
C TYR A 17 5.45 0.14 19.05
N ALA A 18 6.12 -0.66 18.22
CA ALA A 18 5.47 -1.39 17.13
C ALA A 18 4.41 -2.39 17.63
N LEU A 19 4.69 -3.18 18.68
CA LEU A 19 3.72 -4.15 19.23
C LEU A 19 2.56 -3.48 19.95
N ASN A 20 2.71 -2.23 20.40
CA ASN A 20 1.59 -1.52 21.02
C ASN A 20 0.57 -1.04 19.98
N VAL A 21 1.01 -0.71 18.76
CA VAL A 21 0.14 -0.36 17.62
C VAL A 21 -0.69 -1.57 17.19
N PHE A 22 -0.08 -2.77 17.14
CA PHE A 22 -0.76 -4.01 16.79
C PHE A 22 -1.76 -4.54 17.86
N ASN A 23 -1.80 -3.95 19.06
CA ASN A 23 -2.65 -4.39 20.17
C ASN A 23 -3.85 -3.45 20.45
N TYR A 24 -4.08 -2.45 19.60
CA TYR A 24 -5.35 -1.72 19.61
C TYR A 24 -6.29 -2.39 18.61
N ASN A 25 -7.30 -3.09 19.12
CA ASN A 25 -8.39 -3.69 18.32
C ASN A 25 -9.29 -2.65 17.62
N GLU A 26 -8.88 -1.38 17.56
CA GLU A 26 -9.58 -0.28 16.89
C GLU A 26 -8.61 0.52 16.00
N LEU A 27 -7.86 -0.17 15.15
CA LEU A 27 -7.22 0.51 14.03
C LEU A 27 -8.33 0.87 13.03
N ASN A 28 -8.43 2.15 12.67
CA ASN A 28 -9.30 2.55 11.59
C ASN A 28 -8.89 1.82 10.29
N GLU A 29 -9.82 1.64 9.37
CA GLU A 29 -9.58 0.89 8.13
C GLU A 29 -8.41 1.48 7.32
N SER A 30 -8.26 2.81 7.29
CA SER A 30 -7.17 3.49 6.58
C SER A 30 -5.76 3.22 7.13
N LEU A 31 -5.61 3.16 8.46
CA LEU A 31 -4.34 2.90 9.15
C LEU A 31 -3.98 1.42 9.02
N SER A 32 -4.99 0.55 8.94
CA SER A 32 -4.78 -0.86 8.63
C SER A 32 -4.28 -1.06 7.19
N ALA A 33 -4.80 -0.30 6.22
CA ALA A 33 -4.41 -0.36 4.82
C ALA A 33 -3.00 0.22 4.57
N GLU A 34 -2.70 1.40 5.14
CA GLU A 34 -1.37 2.00 5.09
C GLU A 34 -0.31 1.07 5.67
N LEU A 35 -0.57 0.54 6.88
CA LEU A 35 0.39 -0.35 7.55
C LEU A 35 0.61 -1.63 6.75
N HIS A 36 -0.45 -2.21 6.19
CA HIS A 36 -0.32 -3.37 5.31
C HIS A 36 0.55 -3.06 4.08
N CYS A 37 0.38 -1.87 3.48
CA CYS A 37 1.20 -1.46 2.34
C CYS A 37 2.68 -1.29 2.71
N LEU A 38 2.97 -0.64 3.84
CA LEU A 38 4.34 -0.45 4.32
C LEU A 38 5.04 -1.78 4.64
N VAL A 39 4.31 -2.75 5.19
CA VAL A 39 4.83 -4.12 5.38
C VAL A 39 5.14 -4.78 4.04
N HIS A 40 4.25 -4.62 3.05
CA HIS A 40 4.44 -5.17 1.72
C HIS A 40 5.65 -4.54 1.01
N GLU A 41 5.81 -3.22 1.10
CA GLU A 41 6.99 -2.50 0.59
C GLU A 41 8.28 -3.04 1.20
N HIS A 42 8.33 -3.19 2.52
CA HIS A 42 9.50 -3.74 3.19
C HIS A 42 9.83 -5.17 2.75
N GLN A 43 8.80 -6.00 2.59
CA GLN A 43 8.97 -7.37 2.14
C GLN A 43 9.41 -7.46 0.68
N ASP A 44 8.93 -6.57 -0.17
CA ASP A 44 9.34 -6.44 -1.56
C ASP A 44 10.83 -6.08 -1.63
N GLN A 45 11.28 -5.09 -0.85
CA GLN A 45 12.68 -4.68 -0.75
C GLN A 45 13.62 -5.80 -0.28
N ILE A 46 13.20 -6.60 0.72
CA ILE A 46 13.98 -7.75 1.19
C ILE A 46 14.07 -8.85 0.12
N SER A 47 12.99 -9.04 -0.65
CA SER A 47 12.87 -10.09 -1.67
C SER A 47 13.60 -9.73 -2.97
N SER A 48 13.58 -8.45 -3.35
CA SER A 48 14.29 -7.91 -4.51
C SER A 48 15.76 -7.68 -4.16
N LYS A 49 16.56 -8.75 -4.12
CA LYS A 49 18.03 -8.70 -3.96
C LYS A 49 18.79 -7.96 -5.08
N GLN A 50 18.11 -7.42 -6.08
CA GLN A 50 18.68 -6.62 -7.18
C GLN A 50 17.83 -5.36 -7.37
N GLU A 51 18.47 -4.24 -7.74
CA GLU A 51 17.83 -3.04 -8.30
C GLU A 51 17.00 -3.44 -9.52
N GLN A 52 15.76 -3.88 -9.30
CA GLN A 52 14.81 -4.09 -10.37
C GLN A 52 14.29 -2.71 -10.74
N GLN A 53 14.68 -2.24 -11.93
CA GLN A 53 14.11 -1.06 -12.58
C GLN A 53 12.59 -1.16 -12.54
N GLY A 54 11.90 -0.03 -12.38
CA GLY A 54 10.45 0.03 -12.24
C GLY A 54 10.01 0.96 -11.11
N CYS A 55 8.70 1.10 -10.93
CA CYS A 55 8.14 1.70 -9.73
C CYS A 55 8.15 0.67 -8.58
N GLU A 56 8.61 1.09 -7.41
CA GLU A 56 8.55 0.31 -6.19
C GLU A 56 7.11 0.25 -5.64
N VAL A 57 6.87 -0.65 -4.68
CA VAL A 57 5.61 -0.64 -3.92
C VAL A 57 5.48 0.71 -3.21
N SER A 58 4.30 1.34 -3.28
CA SER A 58 4.11 2.67 -2.71
C SER A 58 2.69 2.90 -2.20
N TRP A 59 2.57 3.63 -1.09
CA TRP A 59 1.30 4.08 -0.53
C TRP A 59 0.99 5.51 -0.95
N ASP A 60 -0.20 5.75 -1.52
CA ASP A 60 -0.61 7.09 -1.98
C ASP A 60 -1.63 7.79 -1.05
N THR A 61 -1.73 7.35 0.20
CA THR A 61 -2.75 7.73 1.21
C THR A 61 -4.12 7.06 1.07
N VAL A 62 -4.36 6.32 0.00
CA VAL A 62 -5.64 5.66 -0.28
C VAL A 62 -5.47 4.22 -0.75
N LEU A 63 -4.54 3.97 -1.67
CA LEU A 63 -4.25 2.71 -2.33
C LEU A 63 -2.78 2.32 -2.15
N CYS A 64 -2.56 1.00 -2.08
CA CYS A 64 -1.24 0.42 -2.15
C CYS A 64 -0.90 0.05 -3.59
N TRP A 65 0.01 0.79 -4.21
CA TRP A 65 0.49 0.52 -5.55
C TRP A 65 1.49 -0.63 -5.52
N PRO A 66 1.28 -1.70 -6.31
CA PRO A 66 2.23 -2.79 -6.39
C PRO A 66 3.48 -2.38 -7.18
N ARG A 67 4.56 -3.13 -6.99
CA ARG A 67 5.75 -3.00 -7.82
C ARG A 67 5.35 -3.11 -9.30
N THR A 68 5.73 -2.11 -10.08
CA THR A 68 5.35 -2.02 -11.49
C THR A 68 6.59 -2.04 -12.37
N PRO A 69 6.82 -3.12 -13.14
CA PRO A 69 7.94 -3.19 -14.07
C PRO A 69 7.92 -2.09 -15.15
N PRO A 70 9.08 -1.76 -15.74
CA PRO A 70 9.24 -0.83 -16.85
C PRO A 70 8.29 -1.06 -18.01
N GLY A 71 7.59 -0.01 -18.43
CA GLY A 71 6.69 -0.07 -19.58
C GLY A 71 5.45 -0.95 -19.36
N THR A 72 5.14 -1.28 -18.11
CA THR A 72 3.94 -2.02 -17.74
C THR A 72 2.98 -1.14 -16.93
N LEU A 73 1.76 -1.64 -16.77
CA LEU A 73 0.68 -0.94 -16.10
C LEU A 73 0.21 -1.76 -14.91
N ALA A 74 0.18 -1.13 -13.74
CA ALA A 74 -0.45 -1.70 -12.56
C ALA A 74 -1.92 -1.30 -12.54
N THR A 75 -2.78 -2.26 -12.21
CA THR A 75 -4.24 -2.11 -12.18
C THR A 75 -4.75 -2.52 -10.81
N ILE A 76 -5.56 -1.67 -10.19
CA ILE A 76 -6.17 -1.91 -8.87
C ILE A 76 -7.69 -1.70 -9.00
N PRO A 77 -8.54 -2.58 -8.45
CA PRO A 77 -9.98 -2.36 -8.45
C PRO A 77 -10.35 -1.08 -7.70
N CYS A 78 -11.36 -0.37 -8.21
CA CYS A 78 -11.93 0.78 -7.51
C CYS A 78 -12.63 0.35 -6.21
N PHE A 79 -12.70 1.26 -5.24
CA PHE A 79 -13.51 1.06 -4.04
C PHE A 79 -14.99 0.93 -4.39
N GLU A 80 -15.74 0.20 -3.57
CA GLU A 80 -17.20 0.26 -3.60
C GLU A 80 -17.69 1.49 -2.82
N GLU A 81 -17.05 1.76 -1.68
CA GLU A 81 -17.26 2.94 -0.85
C GLU A 81 -15.92 3.43 -0.30
N PHE A 82 -15.69 4.74 -0.31
CA PHE A 82 -14.57 5.36 0.38
C PHE A 82 -15.03 6.61 1.13
N ASN A 83 -14.87 6.63 2.45
CA ASN A 83 -15.30 7.71 3.35
C ASN A 83 -16.79 8.10 3.19
N GLY A 84 -17.69 7.12 3.04
CA GLY A 84 -19.13 7.38 2.87
C GLY A 84 -19.55 7.77 1.46
N ILE A 85 -18.62 7.77 0.49
CA ILE A 85 -18.90 8.06 -0.91
C ILE A 85 -18.86 6.74 -1.69
N LEU A 86 -19.96 6.40 -2.35
CA LEU A 86 -20.05 5.24 -3.23
C LEU A 86 -19.40 5.53 -4.58
N TYR A 87 -18.60 4.59 -5.06
CA TYR A 87 -17.95 4.65 -6.37
C TYR A 87 -18.51 3.58 -7.29
N ASP A 88 -18.48 3.85 -8.60
CA ASP A 88 -18.74 2.84 -9.62
C ASP A 88 -17.53 1.88 -9.68
N ASN A 89 -17.69 0.70 -9.09
CA ASN A 89 -16.65 -0.33 -8.99
C ASN A 89 -16.47 -1.14 -10.29
N SER A 90 -17.18 -0.80 -11.38
CA SER A 90 -16.99 -1.46 -12.67
C SER A 90 -15.65 -1.11 -13.34
N GLY A 91 -14.97 -0.05 -12.87
CA GLY A 91 -13.68 0.41 -13.37
C GLY A 91 -12.47 -0.04 -12.55
N VAL A 92 -11.30 0.40 -12.98
CA VAL A 92 -10.01 0.13 -12.32
C VAL A 92 -9.13 1.38 -12.29
N ALA A 93 -8.41 1.58 -11.19
CA ALA A 93 -7.35 2.58 -11.06
C ALA A 93 -6.05 2.03 -11.68
N GLN A 94 -5.31 2.88 -12.40
CA GLN A 94 -4.15 2.45 -13.18
C GLN A 94 -2.96 3.41 -13.02
N THR A 95 -1.75 2.87 -12.92
CA THR A 95 -0.49 3.63 -12.98
C THR A 95 0.46 3.00 -14.00
N TYR A 96 1.31 3.82 -14.61
CA TYR A 96 2.22 3.40 -15.67
C TYR A 96 3.66 3.82 -15.34
N ASP A 97 4.60 2.89 -15.49
CA ASP A 97 6.02 3.18 -15.27
C ASP A 97 6.70 3.61 -16.59
N VAL A 98 7.14 4.88 -16.64
CA VAL A 98 7.81 5.50 -17.80
C VAL A 98 9.34 5.39 -17.78
N SER A 99 9.90 4.43 -17.04
CA SER A 99 11.33 4.30 -16.71
C SER A 99 12.35 4.28 -17.86
N GLN A 100 11.97 4.56 -19.12
CA GLN A 100 12.94 4.72 -20.20
C GLN A 100 12.70 5.78 -21.28
N THR A 101 11.87 6.82 -21.09
CA THR A 101 12.06 8.04 -21.92
C THR A 101 11.55 9.35 -21.29
N PRO A 102 12.29 10.47 -21.37
CA PRO A 102 11.75 11.81 -21.19
C PRO A 102 11.02 12.23 -22.48
N ARG A 103 10.04 11.46 -22.94
CA ARG A 103 9.13 11.93 -23.99
C ARG A 103 8.01 12.68 -23.29
N ARG A 104 7.88 13.97 -23.59
CA ARG A 104 6.77 14.78 -23.11
C ARG A 104 5.47 14.15 -23.60
N MET A 105 4.80 13.40 -22.72
CA MET A 105 3.51 12.78 -22.98
C MET A 105 2.46 13.89 -23.04
N ARG A 106 1.79 14.03 -24.18
CA ARG A 106 0.59 14.86 -24.31
C ARG A 106 -0.59 13.93 -24.49
N ILE A 107 -1.55 14.02 -23.58
CA ILE A 107 -2.86 13.36 -23.75
C ILE A 107 -3.68 14.29 -24.64
N THR A 108 -4.03 13.83 -25.83
CA THR A 108 -4.93 14.59 -26.71
C THR A 108 -6.35 14.59 -26.15
N PRO A 109 -7.21 15.56 -26.51
CA PRO A 109 -8.62 15.56 -26.11
C PRO A 109 -9.43 14.33 -26.58
N ARG A 110 -8.84 13.48 -27.43
CA ARG A 110 -9.42 12.22 -27.92
C ARG A 110 -8.88 10.98 -27.20
N GLY A 111 -8.00 11.13 -26.21
CA GLY A 111 -7.42 10.02 -25.46
C GLY A 111 -6.33 9.25 -26.21
N GLU A 112 -5.87 9.76 -27.36
CA GLU A 112 -4.71 9.19 -28.06
C GLU A 112 -3.42 9.66 -27.38
N ILE A 113 -2.55 8.70 -27.07
CA ILE A 113 -1.24 8.94 -26.47
C ILE A 113 -0.24 9.22 -27.60
N GLU A 114 0.19 10.47 -27.73
CA GLU A 114 1.24 10.85 -28.66
C GLU A 114 2.60 10.95 -27.97
N TYR A 115 3.59 10.29 -28.55
CA TYR A 115 4.97 10.30 -28.08
C TYR A 115 5.82 11.26 -28.93
N SER A 116 6.06 12.48 -28.44
CA SER A 116 7.07 13.39 -29.02
C SER A 116 8.45 12.92 -28.62
N MET A 117 9.34 12.73 -29.61
CA MET A 117 10.78 12.64 -29.37
C MET A 117 11.35 14.00 -28.96
#